data_AF-A0A077WQK3-F1
#
_entry.id   AF-A0A077WQK3-F1
#
_cell.length_a   1.000
_cell.length_b   1.000
_cell.length_c   1.000
_cell.angle_alpha   90.00
_cell.angle_beta   90.00
_cell.angle_gamma   90.00
#
_symmetry.space_group_name_H-M   'P 1'
#
loop_
_entity.id
_entity.type
_entity.pdbx_description
1 polymer ?
#
loop_
_entity_poly.entity_id
_entity_poly.type
_entity_poly.pdbx_seq_one_letter_code
_entity_poly.pdbx_strand_id
1 'polypeptide(L)'
;MTKKKDSMTQKNEAISTLSPKELLKKLPGREYLQGRDELRMPYAKLIRLLHDAFGSDGWKHEVVDVSSLHKTKNDDGTYEASYSICSSLTIHGVGTQQTVGTGFASKQQTQNEAIQMAMTSARSHALSQVACLFGDLTGNCLHDKETVEYLKTLPKPPKRKFDESMVFHHPST
;
A
#
# COMPACT_ATOMS: atom_id res chain seq x y z
N MET A 1 0.15 -2.59 -34.79
CA MET A 1 0.23 -1.97 -33.43
C MET A 1 -1.08 -1.31 -32.98
N THR A 2 -2.03 -1.04 -33.88
CA THR A 2 -3.29 -0.32 -33.62
C THR A 2 -4.30 -1.14 -32.80
N LYS A 3 -4.57 -2.40 -33.18
CA LYS A 3 -5.57 -3.27 -32.50
C LYS A 3 -5.33 -3.51 -30.99
N LYS A 4 -4.08 -3.53 -30.51
CA LYS A 4 -3.74 -3.78 -29.09
C LYS A 4 -3.94 -2.52 -28.23
N LYS A 5 -3.82 -1.33 -28.84
CA LYS A 5 -4.03 -0.05 -28.17
C LYS A 5 -5.53 0.21 -28.00
N ASP A 6 -6.31 -0.04 -29.05
CA ASP A 6 -7.77 0.09 -29.02
C ASP A 6 -8.44 -0.87 -28.02
N SER A 7 -7.95 -2.12 -27.93
CA SER A 7 -8.42 -3.11 -26.95
C SER A 7 -8.09 -2.74 -25.50
N MET A 8 -6.95 -2.09 -25.24
CA MET A 8 -6.54 -1.67 -23.90
C MET A 8 -7.30 -0.41 -23.46
N THR A 9 -7.57 0.52 -24.39
CA THR A 9 -8.41 1.70 -24.14
C THR A 9 -9.85 1.32 -23.81
N GLN A 10 -10.49 0.44 -24.60
CA GLN A 10 -11.84 -0.04 -24.33
C GLN A 10 -11.95 -0.80 -22.99
N LYS A 11 -10.91 -1.56 -22.63
CA LYS A 11 -10.86 -2.27 -21.33
C LYS A 11 -10.74 -1.31 -20.15
N ASN A 12 -10.06 -0.17 -20.32
CA ASN A 12 -9.93 0.84 -19.26
C ASN A 12 -11.22 1.64 -19.07
N GLU A 13 -11.95 1.95 -20.14
CA GLU A 13 -13.28 2.61 -20.07
C GLU A 13 -14.32 1.73 -19.37
N ALA A 14 -14.24 0.41 -19.55
CA ALA A 14 -15.12 -0.54 -18.85
C ALA A 14 -14.77 -0.70 -17.35
N ILE A 15 -13.57 -0.31 -16.91
CA ILE A 15 -13.16 -0.35 -15.50
C ILE A 15 -13.60 0.91 -14.77
N SER A 16 -13.59 2.07 -15.44
CA SER A 16 -14.02 3.34 -14.83
C SER A 16 -15.51 3.44 -14.53
N THR A 17 -16.32 2.50 -15.04
CA THR A 17 -17.76 2.40 -14.76
C THR A 17 -18.10 1.40 -13.66
N LEU A 18 -17.13 0.64 -13.15
CA LEU A 18 -17.35 -0.33 -12.08
C LEU A 18 -17.61 0.37 -10.75
N SER A 19 -18.53 -0.18 -9.95
CA SER A 19 -18.72 0.29 -8.59
C SER A 19 -17.49 -0.04 -7.70
N PRO A 20 -17.24 0.72 -6.62
CA PRO A 20 -16.12 0.44 -5.71
C PRO A 20 -16.10 -1.01 -5.19
N LYS A 21 -17.28 -1.60 -4.93
CA LYS A 21 -17.40 -3.00 -4.48
C LYS A 21 -17.00 -4.01 -5.55
N GLU A 22 -17.19 -3.69 -6.83
CA GLU A 22 -16.77 -4.56 -7.94
C GLU A 22 -15.27 -4.44 -8.22
N LEU A 23 -14.72 -3.23 -8.07
CA LEU A 23 -13.28 -3.00 -8.16
C LEU A 23 -12.52 -3.82 -7.11
N LEU A 24 -13.00 -3.85 -5.87
CA LEU A 24 -12.38 -4.60 -4.77
C LEU A 24 -12.24 -6.11 -5.02
N LYS A 25 -13.05 -6.69 -5.91
CA LYS A 25 -12.97 -8.11 -6.31
C LYS A 25 -11.91 -8.38 -7.39
N LYS A 26 -11.31 -7.34 -7.98
CA LYS A 26 -10.26 -7.49 -9.00
C LYS A 26 -8.92 -7.77 -8.33
N LEU A 27 -7.99 -8.35 -9.09
CA LEU A 27 -6.61 -8.52 -8.64
C LEU A 27 -5.77 -7.25 -8.93
N PRO A 28 -4.82 -6.88 -8.05
CA PRO A 28 -3.92 -5.76 -8.31
C PRO A 28 -3.00 -6.07 -9.49
N GLY A 29 -2.83 -5.09 -10.36
CA GLY A 29 -1.85 -5.14 -11.45
C GLY A 29 -0.41 -5.26 -10.94
N ARG A 30 0.47 -5.78 -11.81
CA ARG A 30 1.89 -5.99 -11.50
C ARG A 30 2.67 -4.72 -11.21
N GLU A 31 2.16 -3.56 -11.62
CA GLU A 31 2.64 -2.22 -11.28
C GLU A 31 2.59 -1.94 -9.78
N TYR A 32 1.59 -2.48 -9.06
CA TYR A 32 1.37 -2.24 -7.63
C TYR A 32 2.13 -3.22 -6.73
N LEU A 33 2.68 -4.29 -7.31
CA LEU A 33 3.38 -5.34 -6.57
C LEU A 33 4.90 -5.21 -6.68
N GLN A 34 5.62 -5.76 -5.70
CA GLN A 34 7.08 -5.87 -5.67
C GLN A 34 7.47 -7.27 -5.18
N GLY A 35 8.67 -7.72 -5.57
CA GLY A 35 9.18 -9.04 -5.23
C GLY A 35 9.25 -9.97 -6.45
N ARG A 36 10.10 -11.00 -6.33
CA ARG A 36 10.23 -12.08 -7.32
C ARG A 36 9.59 -13.35 -6.76
N ASP A 37 10.07 -13.78 -5.60
CA ASP A 37 9.64 -15.02 -4.95
C ASP A 37 8.47 -14.79 -3.99
N GLU A 38 8.54 -13.71 -3.20
CA GLU A 38 7.45 -13.28 -2.33
C GLU A 38 6.88 -11.96 -2.84
N LEU A 39 5.61 -11.98 -3.26
CA LEU A 39 4.94 -10.78 -3.72
C LEU A 39 4.41 -10.01 -2.54
N ARG A 40 4.73 -8.72 -2.50
CA ARG A 40 4.19 -7.79 -1.53
C ARG A 40 3.70 -6.52 -2.22
N MET A 41 2.78 -5.83 -1.55
CA MET A 41 2.35 -4.48 -1.93
C MET A 41 3.01 -3.46 -1.00
N PRO A 42 4.06 -2.76 -1.45
CA PRO A 42 4.69 -1.71 -0.65
C PRO A 42 3.70 -0.58 -0.33
N TYR A 43 3.88 0.07 0.82
CA TYR A 43 3.05 1.19 1.28
C TYR A 43 2.75 2.22 0.20
N ALA A 44 3.78 2.77 -0.44
CA ALA A 44 3.62 3.79 -1.48
C ALA A 44 2.82 3.30 -2.71
N LYS A 45 2.92 2.00 -3.02
CA LYS A 45 2.16 1.40 -4.12
C LYS A 45 0.71 1.14 -3.74
N LEU A 46 0.42 0.79 -2.48
CA LEU A 46 -0.94 0.68 -1.96
C LEU A 46 -1.65 2.04 -1.98
N ILE A 47 -1.00 3.10 -1.47
CA ILE A 47 -1.55 4.46 -1.53
C ILE A 47 -1.88 4.87 -2.97
N ARG A 48 -0.95 4.59 -3.89
CA ARG A 48 -1.17 4.87 -5.31
C ARG A 48 -2.34 4.07 -5.88
N LEU A 49 -2.43 2.78 -5.56
CA LEU A 49 -3.55 1.93 -5.97
C LEU A 49 -4.88 2.50 -5.48
N LEU A 50 -4.95 2.95 -4.22
CA LEU A 50 -6.17 3.55 -3.68
C LEU A 50 -6.55 4.84 -4.41
N HIS A 51 -5.59 5.70 -4.74
CA HIS A 51 -5.83 6.86 -5.59
C HIS A 51 -6.30 6.49 -7.00
N ASP A 52 -5.64 5.52 -7.64
CA ASP A 52 -5.94 5.12 -9.02
C ASP A 52 -7.30 4.39 -9.11
N ALA A 53 -7.71 3.67 -8.06
CA ALA A 53 -8.96 2.90 -8.02
C ALA A 53 -10.17 3.69 -7.48
N PHE A 54 -9.97 4.56 -6.48
CA PHE A 54 -11.06 5.24 -5.78
C PHE A 54 -11.00 6.77 -5.89
N GLY A 55 -9.94 7.35 -6.45
CA GLY A 55 -9.71 8.79 -6.44
C GLY A 55 -9.04 9.28 -5.15
N SER A 56 -8.58 10.54 -5.14
CA SER A 56 -7.97 11.16 -3.97
C SER A 56 -8.95 11.44 -2.83
N ASP A 57 -10.23 11.55 -3.15
CA ASP A 57 -11.34 11.86 -2.25
C ASP A 57 -12.24 10.65 -1.95
N GLY A 58 -12.04 9.52 -2.63
CA GLY A 58 -12.85 8.31 -2.44
C GLY A 58 -12.41 7.41 -1.29
N TRP A 59 -11.33 7.73 -0.59
CA TRP A 59 -10.88 6.98 0.58
C TRP A 59 -10.19 7.87 1.61
N LYS A 60 -10.10 7.39 2.85
CA LYS A 60 -9.49 8.08 3.98
C LYS A 60 -8.80 7.09 4.91
N HIS A 61 -7.56 7.36 5.28
CA HIS A 61 -6.83 6.60 6.31
C HIS A 61 -6.58 7.47 7.53
N GLU A 62 -6.86 6.94 8.72
CA GLU A 62 -6.66 7.61 10.00
C GLU A 62 -5.93 6.69 10.98
N VAL A 63 -5.03 7.28 11.76
CA VAL A 63 -4.44 6.64 12.93
C VAL A 63 -5.35 6.90 14.11
N VAL A 64 -5.94 5.84 14.66
CA VAL A 64 -6.92 5.91 15.75
C VAL A 64 -6.23 5.89 17.11
N ASP A 65 -5.25 5.00 17.27
CA ASP A 65 -4.49 4.84 18.50
C ASP A 65 -3.03 4.46 18.21
N VAL A 66 -2.14 4.88 19.11
CA VAL A 66 -0.72 4.53 19.09
C VAL A 66 -0.31 4.05 20.48
N SER A 67 0.13 2.80 20.55
CA SER A 67 0.49 2.14 21.81
C SER A 67 1.96 1.69 21.79
N SER A 68 2.71 2.09 22.82
CA SER A 68 4.10 1.68 23.01
C SER A 68 4.15 0.32 23.70
N LEU A 69 4.61 -0.72 23.01
CA LEU A 69 4.70 -2.07 23.57
C LEU A 69 6.03 -2.28 24.34
N HIS A 70 7.13 -1.79 23.78
CA HIS A 70 8.47 -2.00 24.32
C HIS A 70 9.41 -0.88 23.90
N LYS A 71 10.28 -0.43 24.81
CA LYS A 71 11.35 0.54 24.55
C LYS A 71 12.51 0.25 25.49
N THR A 72 13.66 -0.13 24.95
CA THR A 72 14.81 -0.56 25.76
C THR A 72 16.12 -0.08 25.17
N LYS A 73 17.08 0.22 26.05
CA LYS A 73 18.49 0.36 25.70
C LYS A 73 19.19 -0.96 26.02
N ASN A 74 19.82 -1.54 25.03
CA ASN A 74 20.58 -2.77 25.14
C ASN A 74 21.93 -2.54 25.83
N ASP A 75 22.54 -3.61 26.34
CA ASP A 75 23.85 -3.58 26.99
C ASP A 75 24.97 -3.13 26.05
N ASP A 76 24.81 -3.39 24.74
CA ASP A 76 25.73 -2.93 23.69
C ASP A 76 25.60 -1.43 23.36
N GLY A 77 24.73 -0.71 24.08
CA GLY A 77 24.47 0.71 23.90
C GLY A 77 23.47 1.05 22.81
N THR A 78 22.95 0.06 22.09
CA THR A 78 21.93 0.26 21.05
C THR A 78 20.52 0.36 21.63
N TYR A 79 19.56 0.84 20.82
CA TYR A 79 18.16 1.01 21.22
C TYR A 79 17.24 0.14 20.40
N GLU A 80 16.19 -0.35 21.06
CA GLU A 80 15.10 -1.09 20.45
C GLU A 80 13.75 -0.51 20.86
N ALA A 81 12.78 -0.57 19.93
CA ALA A 81 11.42 -0.12 20.18
C ALA A 81 10.40 -0.95 19.42
N SER A 82 9.26 -1.19 20.05
CA SER A 82 8.08 -1.84 19.48
C SER A 82 6.85 -0.97 19.70
N TYR A 83 6.07 -0.76 18.64
CA TYR A 83 4.81 -0.02 18.70
C TYR A 83 3.69 -0.82 18.03
N SER A 84 2.48 -0.66 18.54
CA SER A 84 1.25 -1.01 17.84
C SER A 84 0.50 0.26 17.46
N ILE A 85 -0.12 0.24 16.29
CA ILE A 85 -0.91 1.34 15.75
C ILE A 85 -2.26 0.78 15.31
N CYS A 86 -3.34 1.32 15.86
CA CYS A 86 -4.69 1.09 15.36
C CYS A 86 -4.96 2.06 14.20
N SER A 87 -5.31 1.52 13.04
CA SER A 87 -5.63 2.29 11.83
C SER A 87 -7.06 2.04 11.39
N SER A 88 -7.72 3.11 10.96
CA SER A 88 -9.02 3.10 10.30
C SER A 88 -8.85 3.44 8.84
N LEU A 89 -9.44 2.66 7.94
CA LEU A 89 -9.51 2.95 6.52
C LEU A 89 -10.99 2.99 6.11
N THR A 90 -11.38 4.08 5.47
CA THR A 90 -12.72 4.29 4.91
C THR A 90 -12.61 4.32 3.40
N ILE A 91 -13.46 3.58 2.70
CA ILE A 91 -13.66 3.69 1.25
C ILE A 91 -15.11 4.14 1.03
N HIS A 92 -15.29 5.29 0.38
CA HIS A 92 -16.61 5.86 0.12
C HIS A 92 -17.45 4.91 -0.73
N GLY A 93 -18.71 4.69 -0.33
CA GLY A 93 -19.61 3.72 -0.96
C GLY A 93 -19.39 2.25 -0.58
N VAL A 94 -18.37 1.94 0.23
CA VAL A 94 -18.11 0.58 0.73
C VAL A 94 -18.27 0.50 2.25
N GLY A 95 -17.53 1.30 3.01
CA GLY A 95 -17.56 1.29 4.47
C GLY A 95 -16.22 1.62 5.11
N THR A 96 -16.15 1.43 6.43
CA THR A 96 -14.96 1.65 7.25
C THR A 96 -14.52 0.32 7.86
N GLN A 97 -13.22 0.04 7.84
CA GLN A 97 -12.60 -1.10 8.51
C GLN A 97 -11.49 -0.59 9.43
N GLN A 98 -11.23 -1.32 10.51
CA GLN A 98 -10.17 -1.01 11.46
C GLN A 98 -9.31 -2.24 11.71
N THR A 99 -8.03 -2.03 11.94
CA THR A 99 -7.11 -3.09 12.36
C THR A 99 -5.95 -2.52 13.16
N VAL A 100 -5.15 -3.41 13.74
CA VAL A 100 -3.92 -3.07 14.44
C VAL A 100 -2.72 -3.58 13.65
N GLY A 101 -1.77 -2.70 13.38
CA GLY A 101 -0.44 -3.08 12.89
C GLY A 101 0.61 -2.93 13.97
N THR A 102 1.64 -3.76 13.89
CA THR A 102 2.80 -3.73 14.78
C THR A 102 4.07 -3.40 13.99
N GLY A 103 5.01 -2.77 14.66
CA GLY A 103 6.31 -2.40 14.10
C GLY A 103 7.39 -2.51 15.15
N PHE A 104 8.57 -2.89 14.69
CA PHE A 104 9.74 -3.13 15.53
C PHE A 104 10.98 -2.54 14.87
N ALA A 105 11.84 -1.94 15.67
CA ALA A 105 13.18 -1.54 15.29
C ALA A 105 14.16 -2.02 16.36
N SER A 106 15.24 -2.67 15.93
CA SER A 106 16.34 -3.10 16.80
C SER A 106 17.65 -2.48 16.38
N LYS A 107 18.63 -2.48 17.28
CA LYS A 107 20.02 -2.08 17.03
C LYS A 107 20.19 -0.65 16.48
N GLN A 108 19.33 0.29 16.90
CA GLN A 108 19.45 1.68 16.48
C GLN A 108 20.44 2.44 17.37
N GLN A 109 21.10 3.46 16.80
CA GLN A 109 22.12 4.21 17.54
C GLN A 109 21.50 5.17 18.56
N THR A 110 20.28 5.64 18.27
CA THR A 110 19.55 6.56 19.14
C THR A 110 18.15 6.06 19.43
N GLN A 111 17.62 6.42 20.60
CA GLN A 111 16.26 6.08 20.99
C GLN A 111 15.22 6.65 20.00
N ASN A 112 15.43 7.86 19.50
CA ASN A 112 14.51 8.51 18.58
C ASN A 112 14.45 7.79 17.23
N GLU A 113 15.58 7.31 16.73
CA GLU A 113 15.66 6.51 15.51
C GLU A 113 14.88 5.19 15.66
N ALA A 114 15.08 4.48 16.78
CA ALA A 114 14.30 3.28 17.11
C ALA A 114 12.80 3.56 17.11
N ILE A 115 12.37 4.63 17.77
CA ILE A 115 10.96 5.03 17.83
C ILE A 115 10.42 5.34 16.43
N GLN A 116 11.12 6.16 15.64
CA GLN A 116 10.66 6.54 14.30
C GLN A 116 10.54 5.34 13.36
N MET A 117 11.53 4.44 13.35
CA MET A 117 11.49 3.24 12.52
C MET A 117 10.40 2.26 12.95
N ALA A 118 10.23 2.06 14.26
CA ALA A 118 9.19 1.18 14.81
C ALA A 118 7.78 1.74 14.50
N MET A 119 7.56 3.04 14.69
CA MET A 119 6.27 3.67 14.36
C MET A 119 5.99 3.67 12.85
N THR A 120 7.00 3.92 12.01
CA THR A 120 6.84 3.92 10.56
C THR A 120 6.50 2.52 10.04
N SER A 121 7.18 1.49 10.55
CA SER A 121 6.86 0.09 10.21
C SER A 121 5.48 -0.30 10.73
N ALA A 122 5.10 0.07 11.95
CA ALA A 122 3.77 -0.19 12.51
C ALA A 122 2.66 0.46 11.69
N ARG A 123 2.84 1.71 11.27
CA ARG A 123 1.89 2.44 10.43
C ARG A 123 1.73 1.78 9.05
N SER A 124 2.85 1.42 8.43
CA SER A 124 2.83 0.72 7.14
C SER A 124 2.11 -0.62 7.25
N HIS A 125 2.40 -1.38 8.30
CA HIS A 125 1.79 -2.68 8.54
C HIS A 125 0.28 -2.56 8.82
N ALA A 126 -0.14 -1.58 9.64
CA ALA A 126 -1.53 -1.33 9.96
C ALA A 126 -2.34 -0.97 8.70
N LEU A 127 -1.80 -0.10 7.84
CA LEU A 127 -2.44 0.25 6.58
C LEU A 127 -2.57 -0.96 5.65
N SER A 128 -1.50 -1.74 5.48
CA SER A 128 -1.54 -2.94 4.65
C SER A 128 -2.59 -3.94 5.14
N GLN A 129 -2.66 -4.20 6.45
CA GLN A 129 -3.64 -5.12 7.00
C GLN A 129 -5.08 -4.61 6.86
N VAL A 130 -5.35 -3.33 7.13
CA VAL A 130 -6.72 -2.81 7.06
C VAL A 130 -7.20 -2.76 5.61
N ALA A 131 -6.28 -2.52 4.67
CA ALA A 131 -6.56 -2.58 3.24
C ALA A 131 -6.94 -3.99 2.79
N CYS A 132 -6.28 -5.05 3.29
CA CYS A 132 -6.65 -6.43 2.98
C CYS A 132 -8.10 -6.76 3.38
N LEU A 133 -8.65 -6.14 4.43
CA LEU A 133 -10.03 -6.40 4.87
C LEU A 133 -11.09 -5.97 3.83
N PHE A 134 -10.74 -5.13 2.87
CA PHE A 134 -11.68 -4.66 1.84
C PHE A 134 -11.80 -5.60 0.64
N GLY A 135 -10.76 -6.36 0.29
CA GLY A 135 -10.80 -7.28 -0.83
C GLY A 135 -9.45 -7.57 -1.49
N ASP A 136 -9.52 -8.30 -2.60
CA ASP A 136 -8.36 -8.81 -3.32
C ASP A 136 -7.55 -7.69 -3.96
N LEU A 137 -8.21 -6.65 -4.48
CA LEU A 137 -7.55 -5.54 -5.14
C LEU A 137 -6.51 -4.90 -4.22
N THR A 138 -6.89 -4.69 -2.97
CA THR A 138 -6.10 -3.98 -1.96
C THR A 138 -5.10 -4.85 -1.20
N GLY A 139 -5.01 -6.15 -1.53
CA GLY A 139 -3.92 -7.01 -1.06
C GLY A 139 -4.33 -8.36 -0.46
N ASN A 140 -5.61 -8.63 -0.24
CA ASN A 140 -6.06 -9.90 0.36
C ASN A 140 -5.58 -11.13 -0.44
N CYS A 141 -5.58 -11.01 -1.76
CA CYS A 141 -5.17 -12.10 -2.66
C CYS A 141 -3.69 -12.49 -2.55
N LEU A 142 -2.85 -11.67 -1.89
CA LEU A 142 -1.43 -11.97 -1.70
C LEU A 142 -1.19 -13.07 -0.66
N HIS A 143 -2.21 -13.42 0.13
CA HIS A 143 -2.18 -14.55 1.06
C HIS A 143 -2.54 -15.88 0.38
N ASP A 144 -3.15 -15.83 -0.82
CA ASP A 144 -3.49 -17.02 -1.59
C ASP A 144 -2.35 -17.43 -2.53
N LYS A 145 -1.89 -18.69 -2.38
CA LYS A 145 -0.73 -19.19 -3.13
C LYS A 145 -1.02 -19.30 -4.62
N GLU A 146 -2.21 -19.75 -5.01
CA GLU A 146 -2.56 -19.94 -6.41
C GLU A 146 -2.61 -18.59 -7.15
N THR A 147 -3.22 -17.59 -6.51
CA THR A 147 -3.27 -16.23 -7.04
C THR A 147 -1.89 -15.61 -7.15
N VAL A 148 -1.02 -15.80 -6.16
CA VAL A 148 0.36 -15.31 -6.20
C VAL A 148 1.14 -15.93 -7.36
N GLU A 149 1.03 -17.24 -7.58
CA GLU A 149 1.68 -17.93 -8.71
C GLU A 149 1.12 -17.46 -10.05
N TYR A 150 -0.19 -17.31 -10.17
CA TYR A 150 -0.80 -16.73 -11.36
C TYR A 150 -0.26 -15.33 -11.65
N LEU A 151 -0.25 -14.44 -10.64
CA LEU A 151 0.29 -13.11 -10.79
C LEU A 151 1.76 -13.16 -11.24
N LYS A 152 2.58 -14.13 -10.81
CA LYS A 152 4.01 -14.30 -11.22
C LYS A 152 4.20 -14.54 -12.71
N THR A 153 3.20 -15.12 -13.36
CA THR A 153 3.22 -15.30 -14.81
C THR A 153 3.01 -13.98 -15.59
N LEU A 154 2.41 -12.96 -14.96
CA LEU A 154 2.09 -11.71 -15.62
C LEU A 154 3.35 -10.85 -15.83
N PRO A 155 3.51 -10.22 -17.01
CA PRO A 155 4.65 -9.36 -17.27
C PRO A 155 4.63 -8.12 -16.36
N LYS A 156 5.80 -7.71 -15.90
CA LYS A 156 5.94 -6.42 -15.21
C LYS A 156 5.68 -5.30 -16.22
N PRO A 157 4.88 -4.28 -15.85
CA PRO A 157 4.67 -3.14 -16.73
C PRO A 157 6.01 -2.42 -16.96
N PRO A 158 6.19 -1.80 -18.15
CA PRO A 158 7.40 -1.06 -18.44
C PRO A 158 7.59 0.07 -17.43
N LYS A 159 8.85 0.38 -17.11
CA LYS A 159 9.16 1.51 -16.22
C LYS A 159 8.54 2.78 -16.80
N ARG A 160 7.91 3.59 -15.94
CA ARG A 160 7.38 4.91 -16.31
C ARG A 160 8.52 5.72 -16.94
N LYS A 161 8.30 6.26 -18.13
CA LYS A 161 9.18 7.25 -18.71
C LYS A 161 8.92 8.58 -18.00
N PHE A 162 9.96 9.18 -17.46
CA PHE A 162 9.88 10.51 -16.88
C PHE A 162 10.10 11.53 -17.98
N ASP A 163 9.28 12.57 -17.98
CA ASP A 163 9.38 13.71 -18.86
C ASP A 163 9.35 14.97 -17.99
N GLU A 164 10.10 16.00 -18.39
CA GLU A 164 10.22 17.24 -17.62
C GLU A 164 8.87 17.94 -17.45
N SER A 165 7.96 17.81 -18.42
CA SER A 165 6.58 18.35 -18.33
C SER A 165 5.75 17.74 -17.20
N MET A 166 6.16 16.60 -16.63
CA MET A 166 5.48 15.97 -15.49
C MET A 166 5.94 16.52 -14.13
N VAL A 167 6.99 17.34 -14.10
CA VAL A 167 7.53 17.91 -12.87
C VAL A 167 6.78 19.21 -12.57
N PHE A 168 6.13 19.26 -11.41
CA PHE A 168 5.52 20.50 -10.95
C PHE A 168 6.61 21.46 -10.47
N HIS A 169 6.78 22.57 -11.18
CA HIS A 169 7.60 23.69 -10.74
C HIS A 169 6.68 24.76 -10.17
N HIS A 170 6.97 25.23 -8.94
CA HIS A 170 6.29 26.39 -8.41
C HIS A 170 6.56 27.58 -9.35
N PRO A 171 5.54 28.37 -9.73
CA PRO A 171 5.79 29.57 -10.53
C PRO A 171 6.73 30.51 -9.77
N SER A 172 7.88 30.81 -10.37
CA SER A 172 8.80 31.82 -9.84
C SER A 172 8.07 33.18 -9.85
N THR A 173 7.89 33.79 -8.68
CA THR A 173 7.49 35.21 -8.57
C THR A 173 8.49 36.12 -9.26
#